data_AF-A0A943AG36-F1
#
_entry.id   AF-A0A943AG36-F1
#
_cell.length_a   1.000
_cell.length_b   1.000
_cell.length_c   1.000
_cell.angle_alpha   90.00
_cell.angle_beta   90.00
_cell.angle_gamma   90.00
#
_symmetry.space_group_name_H-M   'P 1'
#
loop_
_entity.id
_entity.type
_entity.pdbx_description
1 polymer ?
#
loop_
_entity_poly.entity_id
_entity_poly.type
_entity_poly.pdbx_seq_one_letter_code
_entity_poly.pdbx_strand_id
1 'polypeptide(L)'
;IENGRLRTRFVPFASRAYEQIILTLHEDTTQLSLEEMLKEEIYRRGGLNIYRVILRGFRAPELLLLPEKLKTMGNIIEVQDESKPAYDLEELLCRYNGTLIGDYIQYFMDKKDRSAVEEKALYYGLQALLETGR
;
A
#
# COMPACT_ATOMS: atom_id res chain seq x y z
N ILE A 1 -0.42 27.51 27.88
CA ILE A 1 -0.08 28.47 28.95
C ILE A 1 -1.29 29.37 29.09
N GLU A 2 -2.11 29.18 30.12
CA GLU A 2 -3.12 30.16 30.53
C GLU A 2 -2.58 30.83 31.78
N ASN A 3 -2.50 32.17 31.79
CA ASN A 3 -2.07 32.98 32.94
C ASN A 3 -0.70 32.59 33.55
N GLY A 4 0.29 32.22 32.72
CA GLY A 4 1.67 32.04 33.18
C GLY A 4 1.94 30.83 34.09
N ARG A 5 0.94 29.97 34.35
CA ARG A 5 1.12 28.72 35.11
C ARG A 5 1.14 27.51 34.19
N LEU A 6 2.23 26.75 34.24
CA LEU A 6 2.35 25.45 33.58
C LEU A 6 1.54 24.41 34.37
N ARG A 7 0.44 23.91 33.80
CA ARG A 7 -0.33 22.79 34.35
C ARG A 7 0.16 21.49 33.72
N THR A 8 0.84 20.66 34.49
CA THR A 8 1.18 19.27 34.13
C THR A 8 0.44 18.32 35.07
N ARG A 9 -0.12 17.23 34.54
CA ARG A 9 -0.71 16.13 35.33
C ARG A 9 -0.04 14.83 34.92
N PHE A 10 0.29 14.01 35.91
CA PHE A 10 0.69 12.63 35.68
C PHE A 10 -0.51 11.84 35.16
N VAL A 11 -0.32 11.12 34.06
CA VAL A 11 -1.33 10.25 33.48
C VAL A 11 -0.92 8.81 33.79
N PRO A 12 -1.73 8.03 34.53
CA PRO A 12 -1.31 6.73 35.05
C PRO A 12 -1.14 5.64 33.97
N PHE A 13 -1.58 5.89 32.73
CA PHE A 13 -1.27 5.05 31.57
C PHE A 13 -1.03 5.93 30.34
N ALA A 14 -0.25 5.44 29.37
CA ALA A 14 -0.01 6.14 28.11
C ALA A 14 -1.34 6.34 27.37
N SER A 15 -1.79 7.59 27.19
CA SER A 15 -3.09 7.88 26.56
C SER A 15 -3.20 7.48 25.09
N ARG A 16 -2.11 7.02 24.48
CA ARG A 16 -1.98 6.68 23.06
C ARG A 16 -1.01 5.51 22.91
N ALA A 17 -1.35 4.57 22.05
CA ALA A 17 -0.45 3.50 21.62
C ALA A 17 0.05 3.76 20.19
N TYR A 18 1.23 3.20 19.89
CA TYR A 18 1.68 3.03 18.51
C TYR A 18 1.16 1.70 18.00
N GLU A 19 0.31 1.75 16.98
CA GLU A 19 -0.35 0.56 16.45
C GLU A 19 -0.14 0.41 14.94
N GLN A 20 -0.11 -0.85 14.51
CA GLN A 20 -0.04 -1.20 13.09
C GLN A 20 -1.41 -1.67 12.61
N ILE A 21 -1.88 -1.04 11.53
CA ILE A 21 -3.08 -1.44 10.80
C ILE A 21 -2.63 -2.12 9.50
N ILE A 22 -3.15 -3.31 9.23
CA ILE A 22 -2.92 -4.02 7.97
C ILE A 22 -4.25 -4.00 7.20
N LEU A 23 -4.24 -3.42 6.01
CA LEU A 23 -5.38 -3.40 5.10
C LEU A 23 -5.07 -4.33 3.91
N THR A 24 -5.95 -5.31 3.68
CA THR A 24 -5.83 -6.25 2.57
C THR A 24 -6.62 -5.71 1.38
N LEU A 25 -5.91 -5.38 0.32
CA LEU A 25 -6.46 -5.00 -0.98
C LEU A 25 -6.84 -6.25 -1.78
N HIS A 26 -7.88 -6.05 -2.57
CA HIS A 26 -8.38 -6.95 -3.59
C HIS A 26 -8.46 -6.20 -4.94
N GLU A 27 -8.62 -6.94 -6.05
CA GLU A 27 -8.68 -6.33 -7.39
C GLU A 27 -9.83 -5.32 -7.55
N ASP A 28 -10.94 -5.56 -6.86
CA ASP A 28 -12.10 -4.67 -6.81
C ASP A 28 -11.96 -3.52 -5.79
N THR A 29 -10.84 -3.46 -5.06
CA THR A 29 -10.61 -2.41 -4.09
C THR A 29 -10.43 -1.08 -4.79
N THR A 30 -11.22 -0.10 -4.38
CA THR A 30 -11.14 1.28 -4.86
C THR A 30 -10.47 2.15 -3.81
N GLN A 31 -10.06 3.35 -4.21
CA GLN A 31 -9.56 4.34 -3.27
C GLN A 31 -10.60 4.69 -2.20
N LEU A 32 -11.90 4.69 -2.54
CA LEU A 32 -12.98 4.95 -1.58
C LEU A 32 -13.12 3.82 -0.57
N SER A 33 -13.20 2.56 -1.03
CA SER A 33 -13.35 1.43 -0.11
C SER A 33 -12.13 1.27 0.81
N LEU A 34 -10.93 1.59 0.31
CA LEU A 34 -9.72 1.63 1.14
C LEU A 34 -9.80 2.69 2.26
N GLU A 35 -10.32 3.88 1.96
CA GLU A 35 -10.54 4.93 2.95
C GLU A 35 -11.57 4.50 4.00
N GLU A 36 -12.66 3.86 3.57
CA GLU A 36 -13.68 3.33 4.47
C GLU A 36 -13.12 2.27 5.42
N MET A 37 -12.35 1.30 4.89
CA MET A 37 -11.68 0.27 5.70
C MET A 37 -10.75 0.89 6.75
N LEU A 38 -9.95 1.88 6.36
CA LEU A 38 -9.04 2.57 7.27
C LEU A 38 -9.80 3.32 8.37
N LYS A 39 -10.88 4.01 7.99
CA LYS A 39 -11.73 4.76 8.93
C LYS A 39 -12.35 3.84 9.97
N GLU A 40 -12.87 2.68 9.55
CA GLU A 40 -13.44 1.69 10.45
C GLU A 40 -12.40 1.14 11.43
N GLU A 41 -11.18 0.87 10.95
CA GLU A 41 -10.12 0.33 11.78
C GLU A 41 -9.63 1.34 12.83
N ILE A 42 -9.49 2.61 12.45
CA ILE A 42 -9.17 3.71 13.37
C ILE A 42 -10.29 3.90 14.40
N TYR A 43 -11.56 3.82 13.97
CA TYR A 43 -12.69 3.93 14.88
C TYR A 43 -12.70 2.81 15.92
N ARG A 44 -12.43 1.56 15.49
CA ARG A 44 -12.41 0.39 16.37
C ARG A 44 -11.27 0.43 17.39
N ARG A 45 -10.09 0.92 17.00
CA ARG A 45 -8.89 0.96 17.84
C ARG A 45 -8.74 2.24 18.67
N GLY A 46 -9.36 3.33 18.22
CA GLY A 46 -9.39 4.62 18.90
C GLY A 46 -8.66 5.72 18.12
N GLY A 47 -9.33 6.82 17.83
CA GLY A 47 -8.79 7.91 16.99
C GLY A 47 -7.60 8.69 17.57
N LEU A 48 -7.23 8.49 18.83
CA LEU A 48 -6.12 9.19 19.47
C LEU A 48 -4.79 8.42 19.36
N ASN A 49 -4.80 7.13 19.01
CA ASN A 49 -3.59 6.34 18.80
C ASN A 49 -2.80 6.83 17.58
N ILE A 50 -1.56 6.40 17.49
CA ILE A 50 -0.63 6.70 16.40
C ILE A 50 -0.51 5.46 15.53
N TYR A 51 -0.75 5.62 14.23
CA TYR A 51 -0.89 4.48 13.33
C TYR A 51 0.21 4.42 12.27
N ARG A 52 0.69 3.20 12.03
CA ARG A 52 1.39 2.79 10.81
C ARG A 52 0.44 1.92 10.00
N VAL A 53 0.16 2.30 8.76
CA VAL A 53 -0.73 1.56 7.87
C VAL A 53 0.09 0.76 6.87
N ILE A 54 -0.18 -0.53 6.73
CA ILE A 54 0.44 -1.41 5.73
C ILE A 54 -0.64 -1.92 4.79
N LEU A 55 -0.49 -1.63 3.50
CA LEU A 55 -1.37 -2.11 2.44
C LEU A 55 -0.78 -3.39 1.86
N ARG A 56 -1.56 -4.48 1.79
CA ARG A 56 -1.13 -5.79 1.30
C ARG A 56 -2.14 -6.37 0.33
N GLY A 57 -1.80 -7.47 -0.33
CA GLY A 57 -2.70 -8.18 -1.23
C GLY A 57 -2.53 -7.71 -2.68
N PHE A 58 -3.58 -7.90 -3.46
CA PHE A 58 -3.57 -7.66 -4.89
C PHE A 58 -4.50 -6.50 -5.22
N ARG A 59 -4.12 -5.65 -6.15
CA ARG A 59 -4.93 -4.51 -6.59
C ARG A 59 -5.06 -4.50 -8.10
N ALA A 60 -6.10 -3.85 -8.60
CA ALA A 60 -6.17 -3.50 -10.02
C ALA A 60 -4.88 -2.75 -10.42
N PRO A 61 -4.22 -3.12 -11.53
CA PRO A 61 -3.02 -2.44 -12.00
C PRO A 61 -3.16 -0.93 -12.20
N GLU A 62 -4.36 -0.49 -12.56
CA GLU A 62 -4.73 0.92 -12.77
C GLU A 62 -5.08 1.68 -11.49
N LEU A 63 -5.17 1.01 -10.33
CA LEU A 63 -5.50 1.67 -9.08
C LEU A 63 -4.37 2.61 -8.64
N LEU A 64 -4.63 3.91 -8.73
CA LEU A 64 -3.77 4.94 -8.17
C LEU A 64 -4.06 5.12 -6.68
N LEU A 65 -3.19 4.58 -5.84
CA LEU A 65 -3.24 4.81 -4.40
C LEU A 65 -2.86 6.25 -4.08
N LEU A 66 -3.56 6.84 -3.12
CA LEU A 66 -3.28 8.18 -2.59
C LEU A 66 -2.85 8.11 -1.11
N PRO A 67 -1.60 7.70 -0.79
CA PRO A 67 -1.11 7.59 0.58
C PRO A 67 -1.27 8.88 1.39
N GLU A 68 -1.05 10.03 0.77
CA GLU A 68 -1.20 11.33 1.42
C GLU A 68 -2.64 11.61 1.84
N LYS A 69 -3.63 11.12 1.08
CA LYS A 69 -5.03 11.23 1.48
C LYS A 69 -5.31 10.38 2.70
N LEU A 70 -4.78 9.15 2.75
CA LEU A 70 -4.91 8.26 3.92
C LEU A 70 -4.28 8.88 5.17
N LYS A 71 -3.12 9.54 5.06
CA LYS A 71 -2.46 10.22 6.19
C LYS A 71 -3.33 11.30 6.84
N THR A 72 -4.27 11.90 6.11
CA THR A 72 -5.17 12.92 6.68
C THR A 72 -6.32 12.36 7.52
N MET A 73 -6.51 11.04 7.54
CA MET A 73 -7.67 10.38 8.18
C MET A 73 -7.51 10.12 9.69
N GLY A 74 -6.34 10.42 10.27
CA GLY A 74 -6.06 10.22 11.69
C GLY A 74 -4.60 10.56 12.03
N ASN A 75 -4.10 10.11 13.19
CA ASN A 75 -2.68 10.28 13.52
C ASN A 75 -1.84 9.19 12.84
N ILE A 76 -1.83 9.19 11.51
CA ILE A 76 -1.08 8.21 10.71
C ILE A 76 0.30 8.80 10.39
N ILE A 77 1.35 8.13 10.85
CA ILE A 77 2.73 8.57 10.63
C ILE A 77 3.32 8.02 9.34
N GLU A 78 2.84 6.87 8.89
CA GLU A 78 3.37 6.15 7.74
C GLU A 78 2.27 5.32 7.07
N VAL A 79 2.31 5.32 5.74
CA VAL A 79 1.53 4.41 4.90
C VAL A 79 2.55 3.69 4.03
N GLN A 80 2.67 2.39 4.23
CA GLN A 80 3.56 1.53 3.45
C GLN A 80 2.73 0.68 2.49
N ASP A 81 3.07 0.77 1.21
CA ASP A 81 2.47 -0.06 0.17
C ASP A 81 3.31 -1.31 -0.08
N GLU A 82 2.79 -2.46 0.36
CA GLU A 82 3.34 -3.79 0.09
C GLU A 82 2.42 -4.59 -0.86
N SER A 83 1.42 -3.94 -1.47
CA SER A 83 0.51 -4.57 -2.41
C SER A 83 1.14 -4.81 -3.77
N LYS A 84 0.58 -5.74 -4.53
CA LYS A 84 1.03 -6.10 -5.88
C LYS A 84 -0.10 -5.82 -6.90
N PRO A 85 0.21 -5.26 -8.07
CA PRO A 85 -0.76 -5.21 -9.16
C PRO A 85 -1.09 -6.63 -9.65
N ALA A 86 -2.37 -6.91 -9.84
CA ALA A 86 -2.89 -8.18 -10.35
C ALA A 86 -2.74 -8.24 -11.88
N TYR A 87 -1.51 -8.37 -12.37
CA TYR A 87 -1.27 -8.56 -13.80
C TYR A 87 -1.57 -9.99 -14.24
N ASP A 88 -2.31 -10.13 -15.34
CA ASP A 88 -2.30 -11.35 -16.14
C ASP A 88 -1.01 -11.36 -17.00
N LEU A 89 0.01 -12.08 -16.52
CA LEU A 89 1.30 -12.15 -17.19
C LEU A 89 1.23 -12.89 -18.53
N GLU A 90 0.33 -13.88 -18.66
CA GLU A 90 0.17 -14.65 -19.90
C GLU A 90 -0.47 -13.78 -20.98
N GLU A 91 -1.52 -13.03 -20.62
CA GLU A 91 -2.14 -12.07 -21.53
C GLU A 91 -1.16 -10.97 -21.94
N LEU A 92 -0.41 -10.41 -20.98
CA LEU A 92 0.58 -9.37 -21.27
C LEU A 92 1.72 -9.89 -22.14
N LEU A 93 2.21 -11.09 -21.91
CA LEU A 93 3.24 -11.71 -22.74
C LEU A 93 2.76 -11.89 -24.19
N CYS A 94 1.53 -12.37 -24.37
CA CYS A 94 0.92 -12.51 -25.70
C CYS A 94 0.80 -11.15 -26.40
N ARG A 95 0.31 -10.14 -25.68
CA ARG A 95 0.11 -8.79 -26.21
C ARG A 95 1.42 -8.10 -26.59
N TYR A 96 2.47 -8.28 -25.81
CA TYR A 96 3.76 -7.60 -25.97
C TYR A 96 4.86 -8.52 -26.51
N ASN A 97 4.49 -9.64 -27.14
CA ASN A 97 5.44 -10.59 -27.70
C ASN A 97 6.37 -9.93 -28.72
N GLY A 98 7.68 -10.20 -28.62
CA GLY A 98 8.71 -9.61 -29.47
C GLY A 98 9.04 -8.15 -29.15
N THR A 99 8.57 -7.61 -28.02
CA THR A 99 8.96 -6.29 -27.51
C THR A 99 9.79 -6.42 -26.24
N LEU A 100 10.45 -5.33 -25.81
CA LEU A 100 11.18 -5.29 -24.54
C LEU A 100 10.31 -5.71 -23.33
N ILE A 101 9.02 -5.37 -23.34
CA ILE A 101 8.10 -5.74 -22.26
C ILE A 101 7.87 -7.26 -22.26
N GLY A 102 7.67 -7.86 -23.44
CA GLY A 102 7.54 -9.31 -23.59
C GLY A 102 8.80 -10.04 -23.15
N ASP A 103 9.98 -9.61 -23.63
CA ASP A 103 11.27 -10.19 -23.26
C ASP A 103 11.53 -10.08 -21.74
N TYR A 104 11.13 -8.96 -21.14
CA TYR A 104 11.23 -8.75 -19.70
C TYR A 104 10.34 -9.73 -18.92
N ILE A 105 9.07 -9.90 -19.30
CA ILE A 105 8.17 -10.87 -18.67
C ILE A 105 8.74 -12.29 -18.83
N GLN A 106 9.12 -12.66 -20.05
CA GLN A 106 9.66 -14.00 -20.36
C GLN A 106 10.88 -14.34 -19.50
N TYR A 107 11.83 -13.39 -19.36
CA TYR A 107 13.01 -13.58 -18.51
C TYR A 107 12.69 -14.01 -17.07
N PHE A 108 11.63 -13.44 -16.48
CA PHE A 108 11.19 -13.83 -15.14
C PHE A 108 10.33 -15.09 -15.13
N MET A 109 9.58 -15.39 -16.20
CA MET A 109 8.77 -16.62 -16.30
C MET A 109 9.61 -17.87 -16.50
N ASP A 110 10.77 -17.75 -17.17
CA ASP A 110 11.69 -18.89 -17.38
C ASP A 110 12.41 -19.34 -16.10
N LYS A 111 12.35 -18.54 -15.03
CA LYS A 111 12.92 -18.88 -13.72
C LYS A 111 11.94 -19.73 -12.93
N LYS A 112 12.35 -20.95 -12.55
CA LYS A 112 11.56 -21.87 -11.72
C LYS A 112 11.27 -21.33 -10.32
N ASP A 113 12.29 -20.74 -9.68
CA ASP A 113 12.20 -20.20 -8.32
C ASP A 113 12.64 -18.74 -8.34
N ARG A 114 11.69 -17.83 -8.13
CA ARG A 114 11.98 -16.41 -7.98
C ARG A 114 12.13 -16.07 -6.51
N SER A 115 13.21 -15.39 -6.18
CA SER A 115 13.36 -14.76 -4.87
C SER A 115 12.33 -13.64 -4.68
N ALA A 116 12.08 -13.24 -3.43
CA ALA A 116 11.20 -12.11 -3.14
C ALA A 116 11.66 -10.79 -3.79
N VAL A 117 12.98 -10.64 -4.01
CA VAL A 117 13.55 -9.48 -4.71
C VAL A 117 13.24 -9.54 -6.21
N GLU A 118 13.38 -10.70 -6.83
CA GLU A 118 13.06 -10.90 -8.25
C GLU A 118 11.57 -10.77 -8.53
N GLU A 119 10.73 -11.24 -7.61
CA GLU A 119 9.29 -11.06 -7.73
C GLU A 119 8.92 -9.58 -7.68
N LYS A 120 9.48 -8.82 -6.73
CA LYS A 120 9.31 -7.36 -6.69
C LYS A 120 9.86 -6.68 -7.94
N ALA A 121 11.02 -7.12 -8.43
CA ALA A 121 11.62 -6.57 -9.64
C ALA A 121 10.68 -6.71 -10.83
N LEU A 122 10.10 -7.91 -11.05
CA LEU A 122 9.13 -8.15 -12.10
C LEU A 122 7.96 -7.17 -12.04
N TYR A 123 7.26 -7.09 -10.91
CA TYR A 123 6.04 -6.28 -10.81
C TYR A 123 6.34 -4.77 -10.92
N TYR A 124 7.40 -4.27 -10.28
CA TYR A 124 7.76 -2.85 -10.37
C TYR A 124 8.30 -2.47 -11.76
N GLY A 125 9.11 -3.33 -12.36
CA GLY A 125 9.62 -3.11 -13.71
C GLY A 125 8.49 -3.13 -14.74
N LEU A 126 7.57 -4.08 -14.63
CA LEU A 126 6.41 -4.16 -15.51
C LEU A 126 5.49 -2.94 -15.36
N GLN A 127 5.25 -2.48 -14.13
CA GLN A 127 4.49 -1.25 -13.89
C GLN A 127 5.15 -0.04 -14.57
N ALA A 128 6.46 0.15 -14.36
CA ALA A 128 7.20 1.27 -14.96
C ALA A 128 7.17 1.23 -16.49
N LEU A 129 7.36 0.05 -17.08
CA LEU A 129 7.34 -0.13 -18.54
C LEU A 129 5.96 0.19 -19.14
N LEU A 130 4.89 -0.29 -18.50
CA LEU A 130 3.52 -0.06 -18.96
C LEU A 130 3.06 1.40 -18.79
N GLU A 131 3.58 2.11 -17.79
CA GLU A 131 3.31 3.53 -17.58
C GLU A 131 3.99 4.41 -18.66
N THR A 132 5.20 4.05 -19.10
CA THR A 132 5.95 4.82 -20.13
C THR A 132 5.43 4.64 -21.56
N GLY A 133 4.64 3.60 -21.83
CA GLY A 133 4.07 3.32 -23.15
C GLY A 133 2.76 4.05 -23.45
N ARG A 134 2.32 4.99 -22.59
CA ARG A 134 1.10 5.78 -22.73
C ARG A 134 1.34 7.14 -23.37
#